data_AF-A0A2N3G5V6-F1
#
_entry.id   AF-A0A2N3G5V6-F1
#
_cell.length_a   1.000
_cell.length_b   1.000
_cell.length_c   1.000
_cell.angle_alpha   90.00
_cell.angle_beta   90.00
_cell.angle_gamma   90.00
#
_symmetry.space_group_name_H-M   'P 1'
#
loop_
_entity.id
_entity.type
_entity.pdbx_description
1 polymer ?
#
loop_
_entity_poly.entity_id
_entity_poly.type
_entity_poly.pdbx_seq_one_letter_code
_entity_poly.pdbx_strand_id
1 'polypeptide(L)'
;MDKKASISVPPQKLAEFARKWKIEEISLFGSVLSDCFTQSSDIDVLVAFKPGSSRSLFDLVRMRDELEEMLGRDVDLIDRKSVESSRNYIRKREVLSSLETIYVTG
;
A
#
# COMPACT_ATOMS: atom_id res chain seq x y z
N MET A 1 21.87 -3.75 -3.37
CA MET A 1 21.18 -4.95 -2.88
C MET A 1 19.71 -4.61 -2.87
N ASP A 2 19.04 -4.95 -3.95
CA ASP A 2 17.63 -4.71 -4.21
C ASP A 2 16.82 -5.53 -3.21
N LYS A 3 16.36 -4.87 -2.15
CA LYS A 3 15.58 -5.49 -1.07
C LYS A 3 14.16 -5.72 -1.56
N LYS A 4 13.95 -6.82 -2.29
CA LYS A 4 12.60 -7.32 -2.59
C LYS A 4 11.85 -7.54 -1.28
N ALA A 5 10.74 -6.85 -1.10
CA ALA A 5 9.76 -7.19 -0.08
C ALA A 5 9.46 -8.70 -0.15
N SER A 6 9.60 -9.42 0.97
CA SER A 6 9.34 -10.87 1.07
C SER A 6 7.85 -11.24 0.94
N ILE A 7 7.02 -10.32 0.46
CA ILE A 7 5.58 -10.52 0.32
C ILE A 7 5.29 -11.06 -1.08
N SER A 8 4.86 -12.32 -1.13
CA SER A 8 4.41 -12.95 -2.37
C SER A 8 2.89 -12.74 -2.53
N VAL A 9 2.49 -11.64 -3.18
CA VAL A 9 1.09 -11.44 -3.57
C VAL A 9 0.89 -11.89 -5.03
N PRO A 10 -0.14 -12.69 -5.33
CA PRO A 10 -0.44 -13.04 -6.72
C PRO A 10 -0.74 -11.77 -7.54
N PRO A 11 -0.03 -11.54 -8.67
CA PRO A 11 -0.23 -10.34 -9.48
C PRO A 11 -1.65 -10.22 -10.04
N GLN A 12 -2.33 -11.35 -10.24
CA GLN A 12 -3.74 -11.40 -10.65
C GLN A 12 -4.66 -10.76 -9.60
N LYS A 13 -4.50 -11.11 -8.32
CA LYS A 13 -5.33 -10.53 -7.25
C LYS A 13 -5.07 -9.02 -7.10
N LEU A 14 -3.81 -8.59 -7.21
CA LEU A 14 -3.47 -7.16 -7.22
C LEU A 14 -4.13 -6.43 -8.40
N ALA A 15 -4.15 -7.02 -9.58
CA ALA A 15 -4.81 -6.44 -10.75
C ALA A 15 -6.33 -6.33 -10.56
N GLU A 16 -6.97 -7.35 -9.99
CA GLU A 16 -8.40 -7.33 -9.69
C GLU A 16 -8.75 -6.27 -8.64
N PHE A 17 -7.95 -6.20 -7.57
CA PHE A 17 -8.07 -5.19 -6.53
C PHE A 17 -7.89 -3.78 -7.10
N ALA A 18 -6.82 -3.56 -7.87
CA ALA A 18 -6.55 -2.27 -8.49
C ALA A 18 -7.65 -1.83 -9.45
N ARG A 19 -8.20 -2.76 -10.25
CA ARG A 19 -9.33 -2.50 -11.15
C ARG A 19 -10.61 -2.15 -10.39
N LYS A 20 -10.95 -2.94 -9.36
CA LYS A 20 -12.14 -2.75 -8.52
C LYS A 20 -12.12 -1.39 -7.83
N TRP A 21 -10.98 -1.03 -7.25
CA TRP A 21 -10.83 0.19 -6.47
C TRP A 21 -10.31 1.38 -7.26
N LYS A 22 -10.15 1.28 -8.59
CA LYS A 22 -9.60 2.34 -9.46
C LYS A 22 -8.26 2.88 -8.96
N ILE A 23 -7.37 1.96 -8.60
CA ILE A 23 -6.02 2.25 -8.15
C ILE A 23 -5.12 2.38 -9.39
N GLU A 24 -4.27 3.38 -9.35
CA GLU A 24 -3.23 3.64 -10.34
C GLU A 24 -1.93 2.93 -9.99
N GLU A 25 -1.52 2.98 -8.73
CA GLU A 25 -0.27 2.39 -8.24
C GLU A 25 -0.48 1.81 -6.83
N ILE A 26 0.14 0.66 -6.58
CA ILE A 26 0.26 0.07 -5.24
C ILE A 26 1.75 -0.06 -4.93
N SER A 27 2.15 0.53 -3.82
CA SER A 27 3.52 0.57 -3.34
C SER A 27 3.57 0.15 -1.87
N LEU A 28 4.60 -0.59 -1.49
CA LEU A 28 4.89 -0.94 -0.11
C LEU A 28 5.89 0.07 0.46
N PHE A 29 5.84 0.35 1.75
CA PHE A 29 6.82 1.23 2.40
C PHE A 29 7.12 0.78 3.82
N GLY A 30 8.04 1.46 4.51
CA GLY A 30 8.25 1.23 5.94
C GLY A 30 8.96 -0.08 6.29
N SER A 31 8.56 -0.68 7.42
CA SER A 31 9.32 -1.75 8.09
C SER A 31 9.34 -3.06 7.30
N VAL A 32 8.43 -3.23 6.34
CA VAL A 32 8.39 -4.38 5.42
C VAL A 32 9.65 -4.51 4.56
N LEU A 33 10.37 -3.41 4.37
CA LEU A 33 11.65 -3.34 3.63
C LEU A 33 12.87 -3.45 4.56
N SER A 34 12.66 -3.60 5.87
CA SER A 34 13.74 -3.71 6.85
C SER A 34 13.99 -5.18 7.22
N ASP A 35 15.25 -5.52 7.50
CA ASP A 35 15.66 -6.88 7.91
C ASP A 35 15.08 -7.30 9.28
N CYS A 36 14.49 -6.34 10.02
CA CYS A 36 13.79 -6.56 11.28
C CYS A 36 12.27 -6.78 11.09
N PHE A 37 11.80 -7.06 9.88
CA PHE A 37 10.39 -7.40 9.66
C PHE A 37 10.06 -8.73 10.34
N THR A 38 9.36 -8.66 11.47
CA THR A 38 8.92 -9.85 12.20
C THR A 38 7.57 -10.33 11.65
N GLN A 39 7.20 -11.58 11.96
CA GLN A 39 5.92 -12.15 11.53
C GLN A 39 4.70 -11.45 12.16
N SER A 40 4.89 -10.60 13.17
CA SER A 40 3.85 -9.83 13.86
C SER A 40 3.74 -8.38 13.40
N SER A 41 4.55 -7.95 12.43
CA SER A 41 4.52 -6.57 11.93
C SER A 41 3.43 -6.39 10.88
N ASP A 42 2.70 -5.28 10.99
CA ASP A 42 1.72 -4.84 9.99
C ASP A 42 2.40 -4.56 8.65
N ILE A 43 1.66 -4.73 7.56
CA ILE A 43 2.13 -4.43 6.21
C ILE A 43 1.67 -3.03 5.82
N ASP A 44 2.61 -2.11 5.76
CA ASP A 44 2.42 -0.74 5.28
C ASP A 44 2.21 -0.71 3.75
N VAL A 45 0.99 -0.42 3.31
CA VAL A 45 0.59 -0.37 1.89
C VAL A 45 0.16 1.03 1.52
N LEU A 46 0.85 1.63 0.54
CA LEU A 46 0.48 2.90 -0.06
C LEU A 46 -0.24 2.68 -1.38
N VAL A 47 -1.44 3.23 -1.49
CA VAL A 47 -2.24 3.18 -2.71
C VAL A 47 -2.36 4.56 -3.33
N ALA A 48 -2.05 4.67 -4.62
CA ALA A 48 -2.29 5.86 -5.41
C ALA A 48 -3.53 5.64 -6.26
N PHE A 49 -4.50 6.53 -6.13
CA PHE A 49 -5.79 6.38 -6.79
C PHE A 49 -5.91 7.26 -8.04
N LYS A 50 -6.64 6.76 -9.04
CA LYS A 50 -6.95 7.55 -10.24
C LYS A 50 -7.69 8.85 -9.89
N PRO A 51 -7.35 9.98 -10.54
CA PRO A 51 -8.02 11.26 -10.31
C PRO A 51 -9.54 11.15 -10.57
N GLY A 52 -10.34 11.85 -9.75
CA GLY A 52 -11.80 11.80 -9.83
C GLY A 52 -12.45 10.58 -9.16
N SER A 53 -11.67 9.71 -8.51
CA SER A 53 -12.22 8.60 -7.71
C SER A 53 -12.54 9.09 -6.30
N SER A 54 -13.82 9.28 -5.98
CA SER A 54 -14.27 9.49 -4.60
C SER A 54 -14.41 8.15 -3.89
N ARG A 55 -13.85 8.04 -2.69
CA ARG A 55 -13.98 6.86 -1.80
C ARG A 55 -14.50 7.32 -0.45
N SER A 56 -15.39 6.52 0.11
CA SER A 56 -15.87 6.68 1.48
C SER A 56 -14.85 6.11 2.47
N LEU A 57 -14.94 6.50 3.74
CA LEU A 57 -14.20 5.85 4.83
C LEU A 57 -14.48 4.34 4.87
N PHE A 58 -15.73 3.93 4.57
CA PHE A 58 -16.10 2.52 4.48
C PHE A 58 -15.41 1.77 3.34
N ASP A 59 -15.06 2.47 2.26
CA ASP A 59 -14.32 1.87 1.15
C ASP A 59 -12.88 1.58 1.57
N LEU A 60 -12.26 2.50 2.31
CA LEU A 60 -10.91 2.30 2.85
C LEU A 60 -10.86 1.12 3.84
N VAL A 61 -11.88 0.98 4.68
CA VAL A 61 -12.00 -0.17 5.60
C VAL A 61 -12.10 -1.47 4.81
N ARG A 62 -13.00 -1.55 3.82
CA ARG A 62 -13.13 -2.75 2.96
C ARG A 62 -11.85 -3.08 2.19
N MET A 63 -11.16 -2.05 1.70
CA MET A 63 -9.89 -2.21 1.00
C MET A 63 -8.83 -2.82 1.92
N ARG A 64 -8.75 -2.35 3.15
CA ARG A 64 -7.85 -2.89 4.16
C ARG A 64 -8.20 -4.35 4.45
N ASP A 65 -9.45 -4.63 4.81
CA ASP A 65 -9.89 -5.99 5.16
C ASP A 65 -9.61 -6.98 3.99
N GLU A 66 -9.85 -6.56 2.74
CA GLU A 66 -9.51 -7.36 1.55
C GLU A 66 -8.00 -7.63 1.41
N LEU A 67 -7.15 -6.63 1.70
CA LEU A 67 -5.70 -6.81 1.67
C LEU A 67 -5.24 -7.70 2.82
N GLU A 68 -5.82 -7.57 4.00
CA GLU A 68 -5.52 -8.40 5.17
C GLU A 68 -5.87 -9.86 4.91
N GLU A 69 -7.03 -10.14 4.32
CA GLU A 69 -7.40 -11.49 3.89
C GLU A 69 -6.47 -12.02 2.78
N MET A 70 -6.03 -11.16 1.86
CA MET A 70 -5.13 -11.55 0.79
C MET A 70 -3.71 -11.87 1.28
N LEU A 71 -3.23 -11.12 2.27
CA LEU A 71 -1.88 -11.20 2.83
C LEU A 71 -1.82 -12.13 4.05
N GLY A 72 -2.96 -12.42 4.67
CA GLY A 72 -3.08 -13.18 5.92
C GLY A 72 -2.47 -12.46 7.12
N ARG A 73 -2.40 -11.13 7.09
CA ARG A 73 -1.75 -10.27 8.10
C ARG A 73 -2.43 -8.90 8.15
N ASP A 74 -2.34 -8.21 9.26
CA ASP A 74 -2.77 -6.81 9.39
C ASP A 74 -2.05 -5.91 8.38
N VAL A 75 -2.80 -4.97 7.81
CA VAL A 75 -2.35 -4.08 6.73
C VAL A 75 -2.66 -2.65 7.11
N ASP A 76 -1.65 -1.78 7.12
CA ASP A 76 -1.88 -0.34 7.22
C ASP A 76 -2.02 0.26 5.82
N LEU A 77 -3.26 0.48 5.40
CA LEU A 77 -3.56 1.09 4.12
C LEU A 77 -3.53 2.61 4.22
N ILE A 78 -2.60 3.23 3.49
CA ILE A 78 -2.46 4.68 3.39
C ILE A 78 -2.69 5.16 1.96
N ASP A 79 -3.48 6.22 1.82
CA ASP A 79 -3.64 6.92 0.55
C ASP A 79 -2.46 7.86 0.26
N ARG A 80 -1.89 7.76 -0.95
CA ARG A 80 -0.78 8.60 -1.39
C ARG A 80 -1.08 10.08 -1.26
N LYS A 81 -2.28 10.52 -1.64
CA LYS A 81 -2.65 11.95 -1.58
C LYS A 81 -2.71 12.44 -0.14
N SER A 82 -3.16 11.61 0.79
CA SER A 82 -3.20 11.92 2.21
C SER A 82 -1.78 12.12 2.78
N VAL A 83 -0.81 11.31 2.35
CA VAL A 83 0.61 11.52 2.72
C VAL A 83 1.17 12.78 2.07
N GLU A 84 0.89 13.00 0.79
CA GLU A 84 1.38 14.16 0.04
C GLU A 84 0.84 15.48 0.58
N SER A 85 -0.42 15.49 1.02
CA SER A 85 -1.11 16.61 1.66
C SER A 85 -0.78 16.77 3.15
N SER A 86 -0.11 15.79 3.77
CA SER A 86 0.23 15.86 5.19
C SER A 86 1.22 16.99 5.46
N ARG A 87 0.97 17.75 6.53
CA ARG A 87 1.88 18.81 7.02
C ARG A 87 3.14 18.23 7.66
N ASN A 88 3.14 16.93 7.98
CA ASN A 88 4.30 16.26 8.56
C ASN A 88 5.29 15.84 7.46
N TYR A 89 6.23 16.74 7.18
CA TYR A 89 7.26 16.54 6.15
C TYR A 89 8.22 15.37 6.46
N ILE A 90 8.41 15.03 7.74
CA ILE A 90 9.28 13.92 8.15
C ILE A 90 8.64 12.61 7.72
N ARG A 91 7.38 12.38 8.11
CA ARG A 91 6.62 11.19 7.72
C ARG A 91 6.48 11.08 6.21
N LYS A 92 6.16 12.19 5.54
CA LYS A 92 6.10 12.24 4.07
C LYS A 92 7.42 11.80 3.43
N ARG A 93 8.55 12.32 3.90
CA ARG A 93 9.87 11.97 3.33
C ARG A 93 10.22 10.51 3.58
N GLU A 94 9.94 9.99 4.77
CA GLU A 94 10.21 8.60 5.11
C GLU A 94 9.40 7.62 4.25
N VAL A 95 8.10 7.86 4.12
CA VAL A 95 7.21 7.07 3.26
C VAL A 95 7.70 7.15 1.81
N LEU A 96 7.83 8.35 1.24
CA LEU A 96 8.19 8.53 -0.17
C LEU A 96 9.60 8.02 -0.52
N SER A 97 10.55 8.07 0.42
CA SER A 97 11.93 7.62 0.20
C SER A 97 12.08 6.10 0.27
N SER A 98 11.10 5.39 0.83
CA SER A 98 11.11 3.94 1.02
C SER A 98 10.01 3.24 0.22
N LEU A 99 9.48 3.86 -0.83
CA LEU A 99 8.46 3.22 -1.66
C LEU A 99 9.06 2.13 -2.54
N GLU A 100 8.53 0.92 -2.42
CA GLU A 100 8.73 -0.15 -3.38
C GLU A 100 7.41 -0.44 -4.11
N THR A 101 7.35 -0.08 -5.39
CA THR A 101 6.16 -0.29 -6.20
C THR A 101 6.02 -1.77 -6.56
N ILE A 102 4.88 -2.35 -6.18
CA ILE A 102 4.55 -3.76 -6.46
C ILE A 102 3.56 -3.91 -7.61
N TYR A 103 2.79 -2.87 -7.92
CA TYR A 103 1.82 -2.88 -9.01
C TYR A 103 1.59 -1.47 -9.58
N VAL A 104 1.55 -1.37 -10.91
CA VAL A 104 1.16 -0.16 -11.64
C VAL A 104 0.11 -0.55 -12.67
N THR A 105 -0.97 0.24 -12.75
CA THR A 105 -1.97 0.11 -13.80
C THR A 105 -1.44 0.80 -15.06
N GLY A 106 -1.29 0.04 -16.16
CA GLY A 106 -0.94 0.55 -17.48
C GLY A 106 -2.17 0.83 -18.33
#